data_AF-A0AAE1JBZ9-F1
#
_entry.id   AF-A0AAE1JBZ9-F1
#
_cell.length_a   1.000
_cell.length_b   1.000
_cell.length_c   1.000
_cell.angle_alpha   90.00
_cell.angle_beta   90.00
_cell.angle_gamma   90.00
#
_symmetry.space_group_name_H-M   'P 1'
#
loop_
_entity.id
_entity.type
_entity.pdbx_description
1 polymer ?
#
loop_
_entity_poly.entity_id
_entity_poly.type
_entity_poly.pdbx_seq_one_letter_code
_entity_poly.pdbx_strand_id
1 'polypeptide(L)'
;MQTDHTITEMETDQFCVLQCMKANNAYIFPGFGLGLIISGAIRVRHELLLAASSIYAQVTQENYDKGLIYPPFTNIRKISAHIAANVAAKAYELGLASHLPRLKDLVKYVESCMYSPVYRSYL
;
A
#
# COMPACT_ATOMS: atom_id res chain seq x y z
N MET A 1 4.97 38.40 -48.07
CA MET A 1 4.51 37.00 -48.17
C MET A 1 4.38 36.48 -46.75
N GLN A 2 3.14 36.16 -46.37
CA GLN A 2 2.73 35.42 -45.17
C GLN A 2 3.70 34.29 -44.80
N THR A 3 3.96 34.07 -43.51
CA THR A 3 3.21 33.10 -42.70
C THR A 3 3.56 33.23 -41.22
N ASP A 4 2.54 33.50 -40.42
CA ASP A 4 2.48 33.28 -38.97
C ASP A 4 2.89 31.86 -38.63
N HIS A 5 3.74 31.67 -37.61
CA HIS A 5 3.71 30.48 -36.77
C HIS A 5 4.23 30.83 -35.37
N THR A 6 3.36 31.50 -34.62
CA THR A 6 3.22 31.30 -33.18
C THR A 6 3.01 29.80 -32.92
N ILE A 7 4.10 29.06 -32.69
CA ILE A 7 4.03 27.69 -32.17
C ILE A 7 4.74 27.71 -30.82
N THR A 8 3.96 28.18 -29.85
CA THR A 8 3.80 27.56 -28.52
C THR A 8 5.02 26.88 -27.93
N GLU A 9 5.62 27.56 -26.94
CA GLU A 9 6.40 26.99 -25.83
C GLU A 9 5.55 26.06 -24.94
N MET A 10 4.81 25.14 -25.54
CA MET A 10 4.00 24.16 -24.83
C MET A 10 4.41 22.77 -25.30
N GLU A 11 4.59 21.86 -24.34
CA GLU A 11 4.55 20.41 -24.52
C GLU A 11 5.87 19.63 -24.61
N THR A 12 6.90 20.02 -23.85
CA THR A 12 7.98 19.09 -23.47
C THR A 12 8.18 18.92 -21.97
N ASP A 13 7.68 19.84 -21.14
CA ASP A 13 7.75 19.70 -19.69
C ASP A 13 6.61 18.84 -19.10
N GLN A 14 5.44 18.79 -19.73
CA GLN A 14 4.25 18.12 -19.17
C GLN A 14 4.38 16.58 -19.10
N PHE A 15 5.22 15.97 -19.95
CA PHE A 15 5.34 14.51 -20.02
C PHE A 15 6.40 13.94 -19.07
N CYS A 16 7.41 14.73 -18.70
CA CYS A 16 8.42 14.34 -17.71
C CYS A 16 7.89 14.41 -16.26
N VAL A 17 6.81 15.17 -16.03
CA VAL A 17 6.10 15.26 -14.74
C VAL A 17 5.09 14.13 -14.51
N LEU A 18 4.99 13.14 -15.41
CA LEU A 18 4.51 11.79 -15.06
C LEU A 18 5.55 11.14 -14.16
N GLN A 19 5.58 11.70 -12.95
CA GLN A 19 6.26 11.31 -11.74
C GLN A 19 6.81 9.89 -11.90
N CYS A 20 8.13 9.74 -11.89
CA CYS A 20 8.81 8.49 -11.51
C CYS A 20 8.15 8.02 -10.21
N MET A 21 7.05 7.29 -10.34
CA MET A 21 6.15 7.03 -9.24
C MET A 21 6.88 5.95 -8.51
N LYS A 22 7.65 6.42 -7.52
CA LYS A 22 8.67 5.64 -6.84
C LYS A 22 8.02 4.32 -6.49
N ALA A 23 8.39 3.27 -7.24
CA ALA A 23 8.17 1.89 -6.89
C ALA A 23 9.00 1.65 -5.63
N ASN A 24 8.54 2.26 -4.55
CA ASN A 24 9.22 2.33 -3.30
C ASN A 24 8.61 1.23 -2.47
N ASN A 25 9.43 0.26 -2.08
CA ASN A 25 8.98 -0.82 -1.23
C ASN A 25 8.41 -0.32 0.11
N ALA A 26 8.57 0.98 0.44
CA ALA A 26 7.85 1.69 1.49
C ALA A 26 6.32 1.52 1.47
N TYR A 27 5.69 1.14 0.35
CA TYR A 27 4.25 0.83 0.32
C TYR A 27 3.92 -0.58 0.80
N ILE A 28 4.78 -1.56 0.49
CA ILE A 28 4.52 -2.98 0.77
C ILE A 28 5.06 -3.38 2.13
N PHE A 29 6.29 -2.97 2.47
CA PHE A 29 6.96 -3.41 3.70
C PHE A 29 6.22 -3.09 5.00
N PRO A 30 5.64 -1.90 5.23
CA PRO A 30 4.97 -1.63 6.51
C PRO A 30 3.73 -2.50 6.71
N GLY A 31 2.91 -2.69 5.67
CA GLY A 31 1.74 -3.58 5.75
C GLY A 31 2.14 -5.05 5.80
N PHE A 32 3.13 -5.46 5.02
CA PHE A 32 3.62 -6.83 4.98
C PHE A 32 4.22 -7.27 6.32
N GLY A 33 5.11 -6.46 6.89
CA GLY A 33 5.72 -6.73 8.18
C GLY A 33 4.70 -6.82 9.31
N LEU A 34 3.74 -5.89 9.35
CA LEU A 34 2.67 -5.91 10.33
C LEU A 34 1.78 -7.16 10.19
N GLY A 35 1.47 -7.58 8.97
CA GLY A 35 0.72 -8.82 8.69
C GLY A 35 1.45 -10.09 9.15
N LEU A 36 2.78 -10.15 8.98
CA LEU A 36 3.60 -11.26 9.47
C LEU A 36 3.64 -11.32 11.01
N ILE A 37 3.79 -10.17 11.66
CA ILE A 37 3.82 -10.07 13.13
C ILE A 37 2.47 -10.51 13.71
N ILE A 38 1.37 -10.01 13.16
CA ILE A 38 0.01 -10.31 13.63
C ILE A 38 -0.37 -11.77 13.42
N SER A 39 0.05 -12.37 12.31
CA SER A 39 -0.17 -13.80 12.08
C SER A 39 0.79 -14.69 12.87
N GLY A 40 1.90 -14.15 13.38
CA GLY A 40 2.98 -14.93 13.99
C GLY A 40 3.64 -15.87 12.97
N ALA A 41 3.78 -15.43 11.72
CA ALA A 41 4.38 -16.23 10.67
C ALA A 41 5.90 -16.34 10.87
N ILE A 42 6.38 -17.57 11.08
CA ILE A 42 7.82 -17.85 11.29
C ILE A 42 8.58 -17.93 9.95
N ARG A 43 7.89 -18.32 8.87
CA ARG A 43 8.47 -18.49 7.53
C ARG A 43 7.68 -17.70 6.49
N VAL A 44 8.40 -16.90 5.71
CA VAL A 44 7.83 -16.14 4.59
C VAL A 44 7.78 -17.02 3.34
N ARG A 45 6.58 -17.22 2.78
CA ARG A 45 6.37 -17.86 1.48
C ARG A 45 6.08 -16.83 0.40
N HIS A 46 6.39 -17.17 -0.86
CA HIS A 46 6.13 -16.31 -2.01
C HIS A 46 4.64 -15.93 -2.13
N GLU A 47 3.74 -16.83 -1.74
CA GLU A 47 2.29 -16.56 -1.71
C GLU A 47 1.89 -15.40 -0.80
N LEU A 48 2.61 -15.16 0.30
CA LEU A 48 2.35 -14.01 1.18
C LEU A 48 2.75 -12.70 0.51
N LEU A 49 3.83 -12.73 -0.27
CA LEU A 49 4.28 -11.58 -1.04
C LEU A 49 3.31 -11.27 -2.18
N LEU A 50 2.78 -12.30 -2.84
CA LEU A 50 1.73 -12.17 -3.84
C LEU A 50 0.42 -11.65 -3.23
N ALA A 51 0.08 -12.09 -2.01
CA ALA A 51 -1.07 -11.53 -1.29
C ALA A 51 -0.86 -10.04 -0.98
N ALA A 52 0.37 -9.61 -0.66
CA ALA A 52 0.68 -8.20 -0.44
C ALA A 52 0.60 -7.36 -1.73
N SER A 53 0.97 -7.91 -2.89
CA SER A 53 0.89 -7.21 -4.17
C SER A 53 -0.55 -7.06 -4.69
N SER A 54 -1.53 -7.76 -4.12
CA SER A 54 -2.95 -7.55 -4.44
C SER A 54 -3.44 -6.11 -4.21
N ILE A 55 -2.68 -5.28 -3.49
CA ILE A 55 -2.93 -3.84 -3.32
C ILE A 55 -2.95 -3.07 -4.65
N TYR A 56 -2.16 -3.50 -5.64
CA TYR A 56 -2.13 -2.86 -6.96
C TYR A 56 -3.48 -2.97 -7.69
N ALA A 57 -4.27 -4.00 -7.37
CA ALA A 57 -5.61 -4.15 -7.91
C ALA A 57 -6.63 -3.20 -7.26
N GLN A 58 -6.30 -2.54 -6.15
CA GLN A 58 -7.19 -1.58 -5.46
C GLN A 58 -7.02 -0.14 -5.98
N VAL A 59 -6.22 0.07 -7.03
CA VAL A 59 -6.04 1.38 -7.66
C VAL A 59 -7.25 1.67 -8.53
N THR A 60 -8.01 2.71 -8.18
CA THR A 60 -9.19 3.17 -8.92
C THR A 60 -8.83 3.65 -10.33
N GLN A 61 -9.74 3.46 -11.29
CA GLN A 61 -9.60 3.98 -12.66
C GLN A 61 -9.29 5.49 -12.71
N GLU A 62 -9.89 6.29 -11.82
CA GLU A 62 -9.59 7.73 -11.69
C GLU A 62 -8.13 8.04 -11.35
N ASN A 63 -7.44 7.15 -10.63
CA ASN A 63 -6.02 7.31 -10.35
C ASN A 63 -5.20 7.00 -11.61
N TYR A 64 -5.59 5.97 -12.37
CA TYR A 64 -4.98 5.67 -13.66
C TYR A 64 -5.15 6.80 -14.67
N ASP A 65 -6.33 7.42 -14.74
CA ASP A 65 -6.61 8.56 -15.61
C ASP A 65 -5.78 9.80 -15.25
N LYS A 66 -5.36 9.91 -13.98
CA LYS A 66 -4.43 10.94 -13.49
C LYS A 66 -2.95 10.55 -13.64
N GLY A 67 -2.64 9.43 -14.27
CA GLY A 67 -1.27 8.90 -14.40
C GLY A 67 -0.67 8.33 -13.11
N LEU A 68 -1.50 8.09 -12.09
CA LEU A 68 -1.10 7.55 -10.79
C LEU A 68 -1.25 6.02 -10.79
N ILE A 69 -0.13 5.31 -10.92
CA ILE A 69 -0.06 3.83 -10.83
C ILE A 69 -0.18 3.32 -9.38
N TYR A 70 0.09 4.18 -8.40
CA TYR A 70 0.02 3.88 -6.97
C TYR A 70 -1.04 4.74 -6.29
N PRO A 71 -1.68 4.22 -5.23
CA PRO A 71 -2.63 5.01 -4.46
C PRO A 71 -1.93 6.19 -3.74
N PRO A 72 -2.64 7.30 -3.49
CA PRO A 72 -2.07 8.50 -2.88
C PRO A 72 -1.54 8.25 -1.45
N PHE A 73 -0.40 8.86 -1.13
CA PHE A 73 0.29 8.73 0.17
C PHE A 73 -0.58 9.07 1.38
N THR A 74 -1.57 9.95 1.23
CA THR A 74 -2.50 10.35 2.30
C THR A 74 -3.22 9.15 2.92
N ASN A 75 -3.43 8.08 2.14
CA ASN A 75 -4.14 6.88 2.57
C ASN A 75 -3.21 5.72 2.93
N ILE A 76 -1.88 5.93 2.98
CA ILE A 76 -0.90 4.83 3.14
C ILE A 76 -1.12 4.00 4.40
N ARG A 77 -1.64 4.59 5.48
CA ARG A 77 -1.98 3.87 6.71
C ARG A 77 -3.13 2.88 6.51
N LYS A 78 -4.23 3.32 5.87
CA LYS A 78 -5.38 2.46 5.57
C LYS A 78 -4.98 1.34 4.62
N ILE A 79 -4.23 1.69 3.57
CA ILE A 79 -3.68 0.77 2.58
C ILE A 79 -2.80 -0.29 3.27
N SER A 80 -1.89 0.13 4.15
CA SER A 80 -1.04 -0.77 4.93
C SER A 80 -1.86 -1.68 5.83
N ALA A 81 -2.95 -1.17 6.43
CA ALA A 81 -3.83 -1.96 7.28
C ALA A 81 -4.54 -3.08 6.48
N HIS A 82 -5.03 -2.74 5.28
CA HIS A 82 -5.62 -3.73 4.37
C HIS A 82 -4.60 -4.76 3.87
N ILE A 83 -3.37 -4.35 3.53
CA ILE A 83 -2.29 -5.27 3.16
C ILE A 83 -2.00 -6.25 4.31
N ALA A 84 -1.83 -5.72 5.52
CA ALA A 84 -1.53 -6.54 6.69
C ALA A 84 -2.65 -7.55 6.96
N ALA A 85 -3.92 -7.13 6.83
CA ALA A 85 -5.07 -8.02 6.98
C ALA A 85 -5.09 -9.14 5.92
N ASN A 86 -4.82 -8.81 4.65
CA ASN A 86 -4.77 -9.80 3.57
C ASN A 86 -3.61 -10.79 3.75
N VAL A 87 -2.42 -10.29 4.10
CA VAL A 87 -1.24 -11.12 4.38
C VAL A 87 -1.49 -12.03 5.58
N ALA A 88 -2.08 -11.50 6.65
CA ALA A 88 -2.44 -12.28 7.83
C ALA A 88 -3.46 -13.36 7.47
N ALA A 89 -4.54 -13.02 6.74
CA ALA A 89 -5.54 -13.98 6.27
C ALA A 89 -4.90 -15.10 5.44
N LYS A 90 -4.00 -14.75 4.51
CA LYS A 90 -3.27 -15.74 3.72
C LYS A 90 -2.36 -16.61 4.58
N ALA A 91 -1.68 -16.04 5.58
CA ALA A 91 -0.87 -16.81 6.53
C ALA A 91 -1.70 -17.81 7.35
N TYR A 92 -2.94 -17.45 7.72
CA TYR A 92 -3.89 -18.36 8.37
C TYR A 92 -4.32 -19.50 7.44
N GLU A 93 -4.70 -19.22 6.20
CA GLU A 93 -5.07 -20.24 5.20
C GLU A 93 -3.93 -21.22 4.94
N LEU A 94 -2.71 -20.69 4.93
CA LEU A 94 -1.49 -21.43 4.68
C LEU A 94 -1.00 -22.23 5.89
N GLY A 95 -1.65 -22.11 7.06
CA GLY A 95 -1.21 -22.77 8.29
C GLY A 95 0.17 -22.30 8.78
N LEU A 96 0.60 -21.11 8.36
CA LEU A 96 1.85 -20.49 8.83
C LEU A 96 1.64 -19.65 10.09
N ALA A 97 0.39 -19.33 10.41
CA ALA A 97 0.05 -18.50 11.54
C ALA A 97 0.24 -19.27 12.86
N SER A 98 1.06 -18.72 13.75
CA SER A 98 1.26 -19.25 15.10
C SER A 98 0.29 -18.63 16.11
N HIS A 99 -0.28 -17.47 15.79
CA HIS A 99 -1.26 -16.79 16.64
C HIS A 99 -2.65 -17.38 16.40
N LEU A 100 -3.18 -18.15 17.36
CA LEU A 100 -4.53 -18.73 17.32
C LEU A 100 -5.31 -18.29 18.58
N PRO A 101 -6.64 -18.11 18.52
CA PRO A 101 -7.53 -18.34 17.38
C PRO A 101 -7.53 -17.23 16.33
N ARG A 102 -7.97 -17.56 15.10
CA ARG A 102 -8.16 -16.57 14.01
C ARG A 102 -9.11 -15.48 14.47
N LEU A 103 -8.64 -14.23 14.47
CA LEU A 103 -9.49 -13.09 14.77
C LEU A 103 -10.54 -12.88 13.67
N LYS A 104 -11.78 -12.56 14.06
CA LYS A 104 -12.89 -12.27 13.14
C LYS A 104 -12.62 -11.01 12.30
N ASP A 105 -12.13 -9.95 12.94
CA ASP A 105 -11.87 -8.65 12.30
C ASP A 105 -10.36 -8.37 12.23
N LEU A 106 -9.69 -8.93 11.22
CA LEU A 106 -8.25 -8.73 11.02
C LEU A 106 -7.89 -7.25 10.82
N VAL A 107 -8.70 -6.49 10.09
CA VAL A 107 -8.44 -5.06 9.82
C VAL A 107 -8.46 -4.23 11.10
N LYS A 108 -9.47 -4.40 11.95
CA LYS A 108 -9.55 -3.67 13.24
C LYS A 108 -8.40 -4.03 14.18
N TYR A 109 -8.02 -5.31 14.19
CA TYR A 109 -6.89 -5.74 15.00
C TYR A 109 -5.58 -5.11 14.52
N VAL A 110 -5.36 -5.11 13.21
CA VAL A 110 -4.24 -4.43 12.58
C VAL A 110 -4.23 -2.94 12.97
N GLU A 111 -5.35 -2.24 12.84
CA GLU A 111 -5.48 -0.82 13.23
C GLU A 111 -5.14 -0.60 14.71
N SER A 112 -5.55 -1.51 15.60
CA SER A 112 -5.21 -1.43 17.03
C SER A 112 -3.73 -1.67 17.33
N CYS A 113 -3.03 -2.43 16.47
CA CYS A 113 -1.60 -2.68 16.58
C CYS A 113 -0.76 -1.57 15.93
N MET A 114 -1.36 -0.69 15.13
CA MET A 114 -0.64 0.42 14.50
C MET A 114 -0.26 1.49 15.54
N TYR A 115 0.95 2.02 15.40
CA TYR A 115 1.44 3.07 16.29
C TYR A 115 0.61 4.36 16.16
N SER A 116 0.09 4.86 17.28
CA SER A 116 -0.57 6.15 17.38
C SER A 116 0.43 7.20 17.90
N PRO A 117 0.62 8.34 17.20
CA PRO A 117 1.56 9.39 17.60
C PRO A 117 1.03 10.26 18.76
N VAL A 118 0.05 9.79 19.52
CA VAL A 118 -0.50 10.50 20.67
C VAL A 118 0.40 10.26 21.87
N TYR A 119 0.95 11.34 22.44
CA TYR A 119 1.72 11.27 23.67
C TYR A 119 0.88 10.67 24.80
N ARG A 120 1.46 9.72 25.54
CA ARG A 120 0.85 9.26 26.78
C ARG A 120 0.84 10.41 27.78
N SER A 121 -0.31 10.64 28.40
CA SER A 121 -0.39 11.49 29.58
C SER A 121 0.31 10.75 30.73
N TYR A 122 1.29 11.39 31.35
CA TYR A 122 2.01 10.89 32.53
C TYR A 122 1.58 11.62 33.82
N LEU A 123 0.53 12.43 33.73
CA LEU A 123 -0.08 13.14 34.86
C LEU A 123 -0.87 12.16 35.74
#